data_AF-A0A920BGM3-F1
#
_entry.id   AF-A0A920BGM3-F1
#
_cell.length_a   1.000
_cell.length_b   1.000
_cell.length_c   1.000
_cell.angle_alpha   90.00
_cell.angle_beta   90.00
_cell.angle_gamma   90.00
#
_symmetry.space_group_name_H-M   'P 1'
#
loop_
_entity.id
_entity.type
_entity.pdbx_description
1 polymer ?
#
loop_
_entity_poly.entity_id
_entity_poly.type
_entity_poly.pdbx_seq_one_letter_code
_entity_poly.pdbx_strand_id
1 'polypeptide(L)' 'MAENSTVITDTSQLVDWVAAGAKPKSAWRIGTEHEKILFHRADFSPVAYEGEDGVGALLQSLCLPYWR' A
#
# COMPACT_ATOMS: atom_id res chain seq x y z
N MET A 1 -18.62 -10.07 -8.35
CA MET A 1 -17.16 -9.82 -8.46
C MET A 1 -16.88 -9.61 -9.93
N ALA A 2 -16.53 -8.40 -10.36
CA ALA A 2 -16.26 -8.15 -11.78
C ALA A 2 -15.00 -8.90 -12.20
N GLU A 3 -15.17 -9.84 -13.13
CA GLU A 3 -14.11 -10.57 -13.82
C GLU A 3 -13.38 -9.59 -14.75
N ASN A 4 -12.43 -8.84 -14.19
CA ASN A 4 -11.71 -7.77 -14.89
C ASN A 4 -10.21 -8.07 -14.98
N SER A 5 -9.85 -9.32 -15.27
CA SER A 5 -8.48 -9.67 -15.62
C SER A 5 -8.29 -9.56 -17.12
N THR A 6 -7.46 -8.60 -17.56
CA THR A 6 -6.97 -8.59 -18.93
C THR A 6 -6.18 -9.87 -19.16
N VAL A 7 -6.66 -10.73 -20.05
CA VAL A 7 -5.95 -11.97 -20.40
C VAL A 7 -4.64 -11.60 -21.07
N ILE A 8 -3.54 -12.10 -20.51
CA ILE A 8 -2.21 -11.99 -21.11
C ILE A 8 -2.10 -13.11 -22.15
N THR A 9 -2.08 -12.72 -23.41
CA THR A 9 -1.91 -13.62 -24.57
C THR A 9 -0.48 -13.66 -25.06
N ASP A 10 0.33 -12.64 -24.72
CA ASP A 10 1.72 -12.52 -25.16
C ASP A 10 2.56 -11.76 -24.11
N THR A 11 3.87 -12.06 -24.06
CA THR A 11 4.80 -11.42 -23.11
C THR A 11 4.98 -9.92 -23.40
N SER A 12 4.81 -9.48 -24.65
CA SER A 12 4.86 -8.06 -25.05
C SER A 12 3.89 -7.18 -24.24
N GLN A 13 2.72 -7.70 -23.87
CA GLN A 13 1.75 -6.94 -23.07
C GLN A 13 2.31 -6.53 -21.70
N LEU A 14 3.16 -7.37 -21.10
CA LEU A 14 3.83 -7.07 -19.83
C LEU A 14 4.96 -6.05 -20.03
N VAL A 15 5.72 -6.20 -21.13
CA VAL A 15 6.79 -5.27 -21.50
C VAL A 15 6.22 -3.88 -21.74
N ASP A 16 5.16 -3.77 -22.52
CA ASP A 16 4.50 -2.51 -22.86
C ASP A 16 3.92 -1.82 -21.62
N TRP A 17 3.37 -2.59 -20.66
CA TRP A 17 2.86 -2.04 -19.41
C TRP A 17 3.97 -1.39 -18.56
N VAL A 18 5.14 -2.01 -18.46
CA VAL A 18 6.30 -1.42 -17.77
C VAL A 18 6.83 -0.21 -18.54
N ALA A 19 6.92 -0.32 -19.87
CA ALA A 19 7.41 0.75 -20.75
C ALA A 19 6.55 2.02 -20.68
N ALA A 20 5.23 1.87 -20.49
CA ALA A 20 4.31 3.00 -20.27
C ALA A 20 4.65 3.84 -19.03
N GLY A 21 5.43 3.30 -18.07
CA GLY A 21 5.91 4.02 -16.90
C GLY A 21 7.09 4.96 -17.16
N ALA A 22 7.71 4.93 -18.35
CA ALA A 22 8.86 5.78 -18.67
C ALA A 22 8.48 7.26 -18.70
N LYS A 23 9.28 8.10 -18.03
CA LYS A 23 9.06 9.55 -17.90
C LYS A 23 10.29 10.35 -18.30
N PRO A 24 10.14 11.54 -18.91
CA PRO A 24 11.28 12.43 -19.17
C PRO A 24 11.92 12.86 -17.86
N LYS A 25 13.20 13.23 -17.90
CA LYS A 25 13.99 13.64 -16.71
C LYS A 25 13.31 14.76 -15.91
N SER A 26 12.64 15.70 -16.57
CA SER A 26 11.88 16.79 -15.92
C SER A 26 10.69 16.30 -15.07
N ALA A 27 10.17 15.10 -15.36
CA ALA A 27 9.05 14.48 -14.65
C ALA A 27 9.49 13.41 -13.63
N TRP A 28 10.80 13.20 -13.42
CA TRP A 28 11.28 12.30 -12.39
C TRP A 28 10.95 12.84 -10.99
N ARG A 29 10.68 11.92 -10.06
CA ARG A 29 10.33 12.20 -8.66
C ARG A 29 11.01 11.17 -7.76
N ILE A 30 11.08 11.46 -6.47
CA ILE A 30 11.58 10.54 -5.43
C ILE A 30 10.38 10.15 -4.57
N GLY A 31 10.10 8.84 -4.51
CA GLY A 31 9.18 8.26 -3.54
C GLY A 31 9.99 7.66 -2.40
N THR A 32 9.56 7.88 -1.17
CA THR A 32 10.15 7.26 0.03
C THR A 32 9.09 6.46 0.74
N GLU A 33 9.38 5.20 1.03
CA GLU A 33 8.52 4.32 1.82
C GLU A 33 9.26 3.94 3.10
N HIS A 34 8.50 3.74 4.18
CA HIS A 34 9.04 3.26 5.44
C HIS A 34 8.02 2.34 6.11
N GLU A 35 8.53 1.27 6.71
CA GLU A 35 7.73 0.29 7.44
C GLU A 35 7.91 0.49 8.94
N LYS A 36 6.86 0.16 9.70
CA LYS A 36 6.89 0.17 11.17
C LYS A 36 6.33 -1.15 11.66
N ILE A 37 6.97 -1.75 12.66
CA ILE A 37 6.49 -2.95 13.33
C ILE A 37 5.86 -2.52 14.65
N LEU A 38 4.56 -2.82 14.82
CA LEU A 38 3.76 -2.43 15.98
C LEU A 38 3.89 -3.47 17.09
N PHE A 39 3.98 -3.01 18.34
CA PHE A 39 3.99 -3.85 19.55
C PHE A 39 3.28 -3.14 20.71
N HIS A 40 2.71 -3.90 21.65
CA HIS A 40 2.14 -3.33 22.87
C HIS A 40 3.26 -2.90 23.83
N ARG A 41 3.24 -1.64 24.29
CA ARG A 41 4.31 -1.12 25.18
C ARG A 41 4.39 -1.80 26.54
N ALA A 42 3.31 -2.45 26.98
CA ALA A 42 3.24 -3.09 28.30
C ALA A 42 4.10 -4.36 28.37
N ASP A 43 4.12 -5.15 27.30
CA ASP A 43 4.73 -6.49 27.30
C ASP A 43 5.52 -6.83 26.02
N PHE A 44 5.59 -5.90 25.06
CA PHE A 44 6.23 -6.06 23.75
C PHE A 44 5.61 -7.14 22.86
N SER A 45 4.39 -7.58 23.16
CA SER A 45 3.67 -8.53 22.33
C SER A 45 3.31 -7.91 20.97
N PRO A 46 3.22 -8.72 19.88
CA PRO A 46 2.79 -8.24 18.57
C PRO A 46 1.35 -7.72 18.60
N VAL A 47 1.07 -6.68 17.82
CA VAL A 47 -0.30 -6.14 17.68
C VAL A 47 -1.09 -6.98 16.68
N ALA A 48 -2.25 -7.48 17.09
CA ALA A 48 -3.19 -8.21 16.22
C ALA A 48 -3.88 -7.28 15.20
N TYR A 49 -4.54 -7.85 14.19
CA TYR A 49 -5.29 -7.03 13.23
C TYR A 49 -6.59 -6.50 13.84
N GLU A 50 -7.38 -7.40 14.42
CA GLU A 50 -8.64 -7.10 15.10
C GLU A 50 -8.42 -6.49 16.51
N GLY A 51 -9.50 -5.95 17.09
CA GLY A 51 -9.49 -5.37 18.44
C GLY A 51 -9.49 -3.84 18.44
N GLU A 52 -9.83 -3.25 19.59
CA GLU A 52 -9.86 -1.78 19.76
C GLU A 52 -8.45 -1.16 19.64
N ASP A 53 -7.41 -1.91 19.97
CA ASP A 53 -5.99 -1.54 19.86
C ASP A 53 -5.25 -2.27 18.73
N GLY A 54 -5.99 -2.89 17.81
CA GLY A 54 -5.44 -3.62 16.66
C GLY A 54 -4.98 -2.73 15.49
N VAL A 55 -4.21 -3.32 14.56
CA VAL A 55 -3.74 -2.63 13.35
C VAL A 55 -4.90 -2.09 12.50
N GLY A 56 -6.02 -2.83 12.42
CA GLY A 56 -7.21 -2.39 11.68
C GLY A 56 -7.81 -1.10 12.23
N ALA A 57 -7.89 -0.97 13.57
CA ALA A 57 -8.37 0.24 14.23
C ALA A 57 -7.44 1.43 13.96
N LEU A 58 -6.12 1.23 14.01
CA LEU A 58 -5.14 2.25 13.63
C LEU A 58 -5.33 2.70 12.17
N LEU A 59 -5.41 1.77 11.23
CA LEU A 59 -5.59 2.09 9.81
C LEU A 59 -6.90 2.85 9.55
N GLN A 60 -8.00 2.43 10.19
CA GLN A 60 -9.27 3.14 10.10
C GLN A 60 -9.16 4.57 10.66
N SER A 61 -8.43 4.76 11.75
CA SER A 61 -8.20 6.09 12.33
C SER A 61 -7.42 7.03 11.40
N LEU A 62 -6.44 6.52 10.65
CA LEU A 62 -5.66 7.30 9.68
C LEU A 62 -6.50 7.76 8.48
N CYS A 63 -7.58 7.05 8.17
CA CYS A 63 -8.52 7.38 7.11
C CYS A 63 -9.55 8.44 7.52
N LEU A 64 -9.68 8.74 8.82
CA LEU A 64 -10.61 9.76 9.30
C LEU A 64 -10.03 11.17 9.10
N PRO A 65 -10.86 12.19 8.86
CA PRO A 65 -10.40 13.57 8.79
C PRO A 65 -9.72 13.99 10.10
N TYR A 66 -8.49 14.46 10.00
CA TYR A 66 -7.65 14.88 11.14
C TYR A 66 -8.15 16.14 11.89
N TRP A 67 -9.25 16.76 11.46
CA TRP A 67 -9.78 17.98 12.09
C TRP A 67 -11.14 17.70 12.76
N ARG A 68 -11.06 17.34 14.04
CA ARG A 68 -12.08 17.60 15.06
C ARG A 68 -11.38 18.06 16.31
#